data_AF-A0A4Q6BA17-F1
#
_entry.id   AF-A0A4Q6BA17-F1
#
_cell.length_a   1.000
_cell.length_b   1.000
_cell.length_c   1.000
_cell.angle_alpha   90.00
_cell.angle_beta   90.00
_cell.angle_gamma   90.00
#
_symmetry.space_group_name_H-M   'P 1'
#
loop_
_entity.id
_entity.type
_entity.pdbx_description
1 polymer ?
#
loop_
_entity_poly.entity_id
_entity_poly.type
_entity_poly.pdbx_seq_one_letter_code
_entity_poly.pdbx_strand_id
1 'polypeptide(L)'
;MRSKITEYKTDREIAWRNLMVTAINAGIEAGFLSADESKEINGKRIEFDIEKLGKTVATFESLEYGEVSIEVVVGPKSKDDLQFTKFPTGAVAKAQGFMERASGFYLQPSPSLFQAKKAVQQNLYRLDVEPEGYEDIGRTFAW
;
A
#
# COMPACT_ATOMS: atom_id res chain seq x y z
N MET A 1 -9.61 23.39 -0.96
CA MET A 1 -9.47 22.95 0.45
C MET A 1 -9.52 21.43 0.45
N ARG A 2 -8.37 20.74 0.54
CA ARG A 2 -8.33 19.26 0.56
C ARG A 2 -8.53 18.79 2.00
N SER A 3 -9.45 17.84 2.19
CA SER A 3 -9.67 17.14 3.46
C SER A 3 -8.35 16.59 3.99
N LYS A 4 -7.93 17.01 5.19
CA LYS A 4 -6.86 16.35 5.95
C LYS A 4 -7.47 15.07 6.52
N ILE A 5 -7.07 13.91 5.98
CA ILE A 5 -7.48 12.61 6.53
C ILE A 5 -6.73 12.45 7.86
N THR A 6 -7.45 12.61 8.97
CA THR A 6 -6.98 12.28 10.32
C THR A 6 -7.42 10.88 10.76
N GLU A 7 -8.31 10.26 9.98
CA GLU A 7 -8.92 8.95 10.24
C GLU A 7 -9.56 8.44 8.94
N TYR A 8 -9.52 7.12 8.69
CA TYR A 8 -10.24 6.47 7.60
C TYR A 8 -11.71 6.26 7.98
N LYS A 9 -12.65 6.83 7.22
CA LYS A 9 -14.07 6.91 7.65
C LYS A 9 -15.00 6.04 6.84
N THR A 10 -14.62 5.70 5.61
CA THR A 10 -15.46 4.94 4.69
C THR A 10 -14.92 3.53 4.47
N ASP A 11 -15.79 2.58 4.14
CA ASP A 11 -15.39 1.22 3.74
C ASP A 11 -14.30 1.22 2.67
N ARG A 12 -14.34 2.20 1.76
CA ARG A 12 -13.38 2.33 0.66
C ARG A 12 -12.00 2.77 1.18
N GLU A 13 -11.96 3.72 2.09
CA GLU A 13 -10.72 4.21 2.70
C GLU A 13 -10.08 3.12 3.56
N ILE A 14 -10.88 2.41 4.35
CA ILE A 14 -10.41 1.30 5.19
C ILE A 14 -9.95 0.13 4.31
N ALA A 15 -10.68 -0.21 3.23
CA ALA A 15 -10.23 -1.24 2.29
C ALA A 15 -8.90 -0.89 1.60
N TRP A 16 -8.70 0.37 1.22
CA TRP A 16 -7.41 0.85 0.71
C TRP A 16 -6.33 0.70 1.77
N ARG A 17 -6.58 1.19 2.99
CA ARG A 17 -5.64 1.13 4.12
C ARG A 17 -5.23 -0.31 4.38
N ASN A 18 -6.18 -1.22 4.52
CA ASN A 18 -5.89 -2.62 4.82
C ASN A 18 -5.03 -3.26 3.73
N LEU A 19 -5.35 -3.02 2.46
CA LEU A 19 -4.54 -3.53 1.35
C LEU A 19 -3.11 -2.97 1.37
N MET A 20 -2.94 -1.67 1.65
CA MET A 20 -1.63 -1.04 1.77
C MET A 20 -0.85 -1.60 2.96
N VAL A 21 -1.49 -1.74 4.12
CA VAL A 21 -0.85 -2.26 5.34
C VAL A 21 -0.38 -3.69 5.14
N THR A 22 -1.20 -4.56 4.54
CA THR A 22 -0.77 -5.92 4.22
C THR A 22 0.44 -5.93 3.29
N ALA A 23 0.46 -5.07 2.26
CA ALA A 23 1.60 -4.98 1.34
C ALA A 23 2.87 -4.48 2.03
N ILE A 24 2.76 -3.49 2.91
CA ILE A 24 3.88 -2.92 3.67
C ILE A 24 4.45 -3.94 4.65
N ASN A 25 3.61 -4.62 5.44
CA ASN A 25 4.04 -5.68 6.35
C ASN A 25 4.81 -6.77 5.59
N ALA A 26 4.27 -7.24 4.46
CA ALA A 26 4.96 -8.23 3.63
C ALA A 26 6.32 -7.72 3.11
N GLY A 27 6.42 -6.43 2.75
CA GLY A 27 7.68 -5.80 2.37
C GLY A 27 8.69 -5.69 3.52
N ILE A 28 8.22 -5.47 4.75
CA ILE A 28 9.05 -5.44 5.96
C ILE A 28 9.55 -6.85 6.29
N GLU A 29 8.66 -7.85 6.29
CA GLU A 29 8.98 -9.25 6.57
C GLU A 29 10.02 -9.80 5.58
N ALA A 30 9.89 -9.49 4.29
CA ALA A 30 10.88 -9.85 3.28
C ALA A 30 12.20 -9.07 3.38
N GLY A 31 12.29 -8.12 4.32
CA GLY A 31 13.45 -7.27 4.48
C GLY A 31 13.68 -6.36 3.29
N PHE A 32 12.64 -5.95 2.55
CA PHE A 32 12.75 -4.96 1.49
C PHE A 32 12.52 -3.55 2.03
N LEU A 33 11.52 -3.38 2.88
CA LEU A 33 11.15 -2.09 3.46
C LEU A 33 11.64 -1.97 4.90
N SER A 34 12.06 -0.78 5.30
CA SER A 34 12.40 -0.43 6.69
C SER A 34 12.48 1.09 6.84
N ALA A 35 12.51 1.57 8.08
CA ALA A 35 12.74 2.98 8.40
C ALA A 35 14.11 3.50 7.94
N ASP A 36 15.10 2.62 7.73
CA ASP A 36 16.42 3.00 7.23
C ASP A 36 16.36 3.47 5.76
N GLU A 37 16.61 4.76 5.53
CA GLU A 37 16.62 5.40 4.21
C GLU A 37 17.71 4.87 3.28
N SER A 38 18.83 4.39 3.83
CA SER A 38 19.98 3.88 3.05
C SER A 38 19.69 2.56 2.34
N LYS A 39 18.60 1.90 2.70
CA LYS A 39 18.20 0.62 2.14
C LYS A 39 17.76 0.76 0.68
N GLU A 40 18.32 -0.08 -0.17
CA GLU A 40 17.98 -0.14 -1.59
C GLU A 40 16.61 -0.80 -1.81
N ILE A 41 15.63 0.00 -2.23
CA ILE A 41 14.23 -0.44 -2.42
C ILE A 41 13.81 -0.43 -3.90
N ASN A 42 14.53 0.28 -4.77
CA ASN A 42 14.12 0.47 -6.16
C ASN A 42 13.87 -0.84 -6.92
N GLY A 43 12.64 -1.00 -7.41
CA GLY A 43 12.22 -2.15 -8.20
C GLY A 43 12.05 -3.44 -7.42
N LYS A 44 12.10 -3.40 -6.07
CA LYS A 44 11.81 -4.57 -5.24
C LYS A 44 10.34 -4.95 -5.42
N ARG A 45 10.10 -6.24 -5.65
CA ARG A 45 8.76 -6.82 -5.81
C ARG A 45 8.62 -8.03 -4.92
N ILE A 46 7.45 -8.17 -4.33
CA ILE A 46 7.10 -9.32 -3.51
C ILE A 46 5.76 -9.89 -3.95
N GLU A 47 5.68 -11.21 -4.00
CA GLU A 47 4.43 -11.94 -4.16
C GLU A 47 4.02 -12.51 -2.81
N PHE A 48 2.75 -12.37 -2.45
CA PHE A 48 2.16 -12.93 -1.23
C PHE A 48 0.68 -13.23 -1.49
N ASP A 49 0.07 -14.04 -0.63
CA ASP A 49 -1.36 -14.34 -0.72
C ASP A 49 -2.14 -13.57 0.33
N ILE A 50 -3.26 -12.97 -0.06
CA ILE A 50 -4.27 -12.49 0.88
C ILE A 50 -5.36 -13.54 0.94
N GLU A 51 -5.65 -14.03 2.14
CA GLU A 51 -6.65 -15.08 2.34
C GLU A 51 -7.97 -14.72 1.63
N LYS A 52 -8.53 -15.66 0.88
CA LYS A 52 -9.77 -15.50 0.09
C LYS A 52 -9.73 -14.50 -1.06
N LEU A 53 -8.63 -13.76 -1.27
CA LEU A 53 -8.44 -12.83 -2.39
C LEU A 53 -7.38 -13.32 -3.39
N GLY A 54 -6.48 -14.20 -2.94
CA GLY A 54 -5.50 -14.90 -3.76
C GLY A 54 -4.21 -14.12 -3.95
N LYS A 55 -3.47 -14.51 -5.00
CA LYS A 55 -2.15 -13.97 -5.32
C LYS A 55 -2.19 -12.46 -5.41
N THR A 56 -1.30 -11.83 -4.65
CA THR A 56 -1.11 -10.39 -4.59
C THR A 56 0.36 -10.08 -4.85
N VAL A 57 0.62 -8.99 -5.54
CA VAL A 57 1.98 -8.55 -5.81
C VAL A 57 2.11 -7.09 -5.42
N ALA A 58 3.15 -6.76 -4.67
CA ALA A 58 3.51 -5.40 -4.33
C ALA A 58 4.86 -5.02 -4.96
N THR A 59 4.96 -3.79 -5.43
CA THR A 59 6.19 -3.16 -5.94
C THR A 59 6.51 -1.94 -5.10
N PHE A 60 7.79 -1.77 -4.78
CA PHE A 60 8.31 -0.66 -4.01
C PHE A 60 9.33 0.11 -4.85
N GLU A 61 9.24 1.43 -4.85
CA GLU A 61 10.17 2.34 -5.54
C GLU A 61 10.54 3.49 -4.59
N SER A 62 11.83 3.69 -4.34
CA SER A 62 12.29 4.87 -3.62
C SER A 62 12.05 6.11 -4.46
N LEU A 63 11.55 7.15 -3.82
CA LEU A 63 11.46 8.50 -4.36
C LEU A 63 12.54 9.39 -3.73
N GLU A 64 12.61 10.62 -4.21
CA GLU A 64 13.44 11.64 -3.57
C GLU A 64 12.94 11.93 -2.14
N TYR A 65 13.82 12.43 -1.27
CA TYR A 65 13.49 12.85 0.10
C TYR A 65 13.00 11.75 1.06
N GLY A 66 13.39 10.50 0.84
CA GLY A 66 13.14 9.40 1.78
C GLY A 66 11.79 8.71 1.61
N GLU A 67 10.93 9.20 0.72
CA GLU A 67 9.64 8.59 0.42
C GLU A 67 9.79 7.28 -0.36
N VAL A 68 8.83 6.37 -0.20
CA VAL A 68 8.73 5.12 -0.98
C VAL A 68 7.34 5.05 -1.59
N SER A 69 7.29 5.01 -2.93
CA SER A 69 6.09 4.71 -3.70
C SER A 69 5.80 3.21 -3.65
N ILE A 70 4.54 2.86 -3.39
CA ILE A 70 4.08 1.48 -3.28
C ILE A 70 2.90 1.30 -4.22
N GLU A 71 2.96 0.24 -5.03
CA GLU A 71 1.82 -0.29 -5.78
C GLU A 71 1.55 -1.72 -5.32
N VAL A 72 0.28 -2.04 -5.07
CA VAL A 72 -0.16 -3.40 -4.76
C VAL A 72 -1.34 -3.78 -5.64
N VAL A 73 -1.29 -4.98 -6.21
CA VAL A 73 -2.32 -5.52 -7.11
C VAL A 73 -2.71 -6.92 -6.69
N VAL A 74 -4.02 -7.14 -6.60
CA VAL A 74 -4.63 -8.42 -6.22
C VAL A 74 -5.15 -9.13 -7.47
N GLY A 75 -4.81 -10.41 -7.60
CA GLY A 75 -5.15 -11.27 -8.73
C GLY A 75 -4.51 -10.86 -10.07
N PRO A 76 -3.25 -10.41 -10.13
CA PRO A 76 -2.61 -10.15 -11.43
C PRO A 76 -2.38 -11.47 -12.18
N LYS A 77 -2.45 -11.44 -13.52
CA LYS A 77 -2.15 -12.62 -14.35
C LYS A 77 -0.66 -12.96 -14.33
N SER A 78 0.19 -11.93 -14.38
CA SER A 78 1.63 -12.02 -14.20
C SER A 78 2.12 -10.96 -13.21
N LYS A 79 3.22 -11.25 -12.52
CA LYS A 79 3.96 -10.26 -11.71
C LYS A 79 4.54 -9.12 -12.54
N ASP A 80 4.67 -9.32 -13.85
CA ASP A 80 5.19 -8.32 -14.78
C ASP A 80 4.10 -7.37 -15.29
N ASP A 81 2.82 -7.62 -14.95
CA ASP A 81 1.69 -6.78 -15.35
C ASP A 81 1.53 -5.54 -14.46
N LEU A 82 2.41 -5.33 -13.48
CA LEU A 82 2.42 -4.16 -12.59
C LEU A 82 2.90 -2.93 -13.34
N GLN A 83 2.03 -1.93 -13.41
CA GLN A 83 2.32 -0.64 -14.01
C GLN A 83 1.66 0.42 -13.12
N PHE A 84 2.47 1.28 -12.51
CA PHE A 84 1.99 2.40 -11.68
C PHE A 84 0.87 3.20 -12.37
N THR A 85 0.91 3.31 -13.70
CA THR A 85 -0.03 4.12 -14.49
C THR A 85 -1.31 3.40 -14.95
N LYS A 86 -1.42 2.06 -14.85
CA LYS A 86 -2.57 1.32 -15.40
C LYS A 86 -3.12 0.28 -14.43
N PHE A 87 -4.41 -0.01 -14.54
CA PHE A 87 -5.02 -1.12 -13.82
C PHE A 87 -4.74 -2.42 -14.58
N PRO A 88 -4.05 -3.42 -13.97
CA PRO A 88 -3.64 -4.61 -14.72
C PRO A 88 -4.81 -5.46 -15.20
N THR A 89 -4.68 -6.04 -16.40
CA THR A 89 -5.75 -6.84 -16.99
C THR A 89 -5.99 -8.11 -16.18
N GLY A 90 -7.21 -8.30 -15.68
CA GLY A 90 -7.60 -9.47 -14.88
C GLY A 90 -7.46 -9.28 -13.37
N ALA A 91 -6.78 -8.21 -12.92
CA ALA A 91 -6.72 -7.87 -11.50
C ALA A 91 -8.12 -7.57 -10.93
N VAL A 92 -8.28 -7.80 -9.63
CA VAL A 92 -9.54 -7.58 -8.91
C VAL A 92 -9.48 -6.38 -7.96
N ALA A 93 -8.28 -5.97 -7.57
CA ALA A 93 -8.01 -4.72 -6.88
C ALA A 93 -6.59 -4.20 -7.18
N LYS A 94 -6.43 -2.88 -7.06
CA LYS A 94 -5.17 -2.15 -7.10
C LYS A 94 -5.22 -1.04 -6.06
N ALA A 95 -4.17 -0.86 -5.28
CA ALA A 95 -3.96 0.30 -4.44
C ALA A 95 -2.56 0.87 -4.68
N GLN A 96 -2.44 2.18 -4.47
CA GLN A 96 -1.16 2.86 -4.46
C GLN A 96 -1.11 3.83 -3.28
N GLY A 97 0.10 4.14 -2.84
CA GLY A 97 0.35 5.10 -1.77
C GLY A 97 1.84 5.31 -1.57
N PHE A 98 2.16 6.11 -0.56
CA PHE A 98 3.52 6.50 -0.25
C PHE A 98 3.80 6.24 1.22
N MET A 99 4.98 5.73 1.51
CA MET A 99 5.54 5.67 2.86
C MET A 99 6.54 6.80 3.03
N GLU A 100 6.38 7.57 4.10
CA GLU A 100 7.42 8.46 4.61
C GLU A 100 8.44 7.65 5.41
N ARG A 101 9.72 8.03 5.34
CA ARG A 101 10.80 7.42 6.16
C ARG A 101 11.71 8.46 6.80
N ALA A 102 11.87 9.64 6.18
CA ALA A 102 12.79 10.67 6.62
C ALA A 102 12.25 11.45 7.83
N SER A 103 10.97 11.82 7.80
CA SER A 103 10.35 12.59 8.91
C SER A 103 9.59 11.72 9.91
N GLY A 104 9.54 10.42 9.66
CA GLY A 104 8.88 9.39 10.45
C GLY A 104 8.66 8.16 9.58
N PHE A 105 8.38 7.00 10.17
CA PHE A 105 8.09 5.80 9.40
C PHE A 105 6.58 5.58 9.40
N TYR A 106 5.89 6.07 8.34
CA TYR A 106 4.43 6.03 8.29
C TYR A 106 3.84 6.03 6.88
N LEU A 107 2.61 5.51 6.75
CA LEU A 107 1.82 5.52 5.52
C LEU A 107 1.12 6.87 5.33
N GLN A 108 1.28 7.47 4.15
CA GLN A 108 0.58 8.69 3.76
C GLN A 108 -0.81 8.34 3.18
N PRO A 109 -1.93 8.84 3.76
CA PRO A 109 -3.27 8.56 3.27
C PRO A 109 -3.51 8.93 1.80
N SER A 110 -3.74 7.94 0.94
CA SER A 110 -4.00 8.11 -0.50
C SER A 110 -5.17 7.27 -1.04
N PRO A 111 -6.34 7.21 -0.36
CA PRO A 111 -7.45 6.32 -0.72
C PRO A 111 -8.07 6.61 -2.10
N SER A 112 -7.82 7.78 -2.68
CA SER A 112 -8.20 8.10 -4.06
C SER A 112 -7.48 7.24 -5.11
N LEU A 113 -6.33 6.65 -4.77
CA LEU A 113 -5.54 5.76 -5.64
C LEU A 113 -5.94 4.28 -5.52
N PHE A 114 -7.10 4.02 -4.93
CA PHE A 114 -7.66 2.68 -4.79
C PHE A 114 -8.64 2.37 -5.92
N GLN A 115 -8.58 1.16 -6.47
CA GLN A 115 -9.55 0.64 -7.42
C GLN A 115 -9.82 -0.83 -7.10
N ALA A 116 -11.09 -1.23 -6.95
CA ALA A 116 -11.44 -2.62 -6.69
C ALA A 116 -12.86 -2.94 -7.16
N LYS A 117 -13.11 -4.22 -7.45
CA LYS A 117 -14.48 -4.73 -7.60
C LYS A 117 -15.19 -4.66 -6.24
N LYS A 118 -16.50 -4.39 -6.24
CA LYS A 118 -17.30 -4.20 -5.00
C LYS A 118 -17.15 -5.34 -3.98
N ALA A 119 -17.20 -6.59 -4.42
CA ALA A 119 -17.04 -7.74 -3.54
C ALA A 119 -15.63 -7.82 -2.91
N VAL A 120 -14.60 -7.49 -3.70
CA VAL A 120 -13.21 -7.47 -3.22
C VAL A 120 -12.98 -6.32 -2.25
N GLN A 121 -13.53 -5.14 -2.53
CA GLN A 121 -13.49 -4.01 -1.58
C GLN A 121 -14.10 -4.40 -0.22
N GLN A 122 -15.23 -5.09 -0.21
CA GLN A 122 -15.88 -5.52 1.04
C GLN A 122 -15.06 -6.56 1.80
N ASN A 123 -14.36 -7.45 1.10
CA ASN A 123 -13.43 -8.38 1.74
C ASN A 123 -12.20 -7.65 2.31
N LEU A 124 -11.61 -6.72 1.56
CA LEU A 124 -10.48 -5.90 2.01
C LEU A 124 -10.83 -5.03 3.22
N TYR A 125 -12.03 -4.44 3.23
CA TYR A 125 -12.56 -3.68 4.36
C TYR A 125 -12.60 -4.50 5.66
N ARG A 126 -12.91 -5.79 5.56
CA ARG A 126 -13.06 -6.70 6.71
C ARG A 126 -11.75 -7.36 7.16
N LEU A 127 -10.64 -7.08 6.49
CA LEU A 127 -9.35 -7.58 6.93
C LEU A 127 -9.01 -6.96 8.28
N ASP A 128 -8.63 -7.83 9.21
CA ASP A 128 -8.06 -7.45 10.49
C ASP A 128 -6.54 -7.49 10.35
N VAL A 129 -5.93 -6.32 10.19
CA VAL A 129 -4.50 -6.18 9.93
C VAL A 129 -4.01 -4.94 10.67
N GLU A 130 -2.81 -4.99 11.23
CA GLU A 130 -2.20 -3.88 11.95
C GLU A 130 -0.82 -3.53 11.39
N PRO A 131 -0.36 -2.28 11.47
CA PRO A 131 0.95 -1.87 10.99
C PRO A 131 2.06 -2.51 11.83
N GLU A 132 3.07 -3.08 11.17
CA GLU A 132 4.20 -3.71 11.84
C GLU A 132 5.41 -2.77 11.94
N GLY A 133 5.44 -1.99 13.02
CA GLY A 133 6.59 -1.13 13.34
C GLY A 133 6.62 0.22 12.61
N TYR A 134 5.49 0.64 12.04
CA TYR A 134 5.26 1.95 11.43
C TYR A 134 3.87 2.47 11.79
N GLU A 135 3.57 3.75 11.56
CA GLU A 135 2.23 4.32 11.74
C GLU A 135 1.44 4.27 10.43
N ASP A 136 0.16 3.90 10.43
CA ASP A 136 -0.66 3.92 9.20
C ASP A 136 -1.25 5.30 8.88
N ILE A 137 -1.16 6.26 9.82
CA ILE A 137 -1.45 7.68 9.60
C ILE A 137 -0.36 8.48 10.30
N GLY A 138 0.44 9.24 9.54
CA GLY A 138 1.43 10.14 10.13
C GLY A 138 0.80 11.33 10.86
N ARG A 139 1.50 11.86 11.87
CA ARG A 139 1.20 13.18 12.44
C ARG A 139 1.40 14.25 11.36
N THR A 140 0.31 14.84 10.87
CA THR A 140 0.43 16.00 9.99
C THR A 140 1.00 17.18 10.77
N PHE A 141 2.26 17.54 10.56
CA PHE A 141 2.71 18.89 10.91
C PHE A 141 1.97 19.87 10.02
N ALA A 142 1.06 20.65 10.61
CA ALA A 142 0.50 21.81 9.94
C ALA A 142 1.59 22.88 9.91
N TRP A 143 2.16 23.13 8.74
CA TRP A 143 2.83 24.40 8.45
C TRP A 143 1.77 25.46 8.15
#